data_AF-A0A0B1T4Q9-F1
#
_entry.id   AF-A0A0B1T4Q9-F1
#
_cell.length_a   1.000
_cell.length_b   1.000
_cell.length_c   1.000
_cell.angle_alpha   90.00
_cell.angle_beta   90.00
_cell.angle_gamma   90.00
#
_symmetry.space_group_name_H-M   'P 1'
#
loop_
_entity.id
_entity.type
_entity.pdbx_description
1 polymer ?
#
loop_
_entity_poly.entity_id
_entity_poly.type
_entity_poly.pdbx_seq_one_letter_code
_entity_poly.pdbx_strand_id
1 'polypeptide(L)'
;MSEIIPPMLSLRLTFEEFVALKAFVSWQGAISNVSLEGRDAMRRQIDAISKSLHSHYERNGIPPAERMGSIILLLSSIFNAVDFL
;
A
#
# COMPACT_ATOMS: atom_id res chain seq x y z
N MET A 1 15.75 -8.02 1.99
CA MET A 1 15.59 -7.30 0.71
C MET A 1 15.25 -8.20 -0.48
N SER A 2 15.81 -9.41 -0.58
CA SER A 2 15.57 -10.34 -1.71
C SER A 2 14.13 -10.84 -1.86
N GLU A 3 13.28 -10.72 -0.83
CA GLU A 3 11.89 -11.23 -0.86
C GLU A 3 10.85 -10.21 -1.31
N ILE A 4 11.17 -8.91 -1.31
CA ILE A 4 10.22 -7.83 -1.67
C ILE A 4 10.30 -7.51 -3.18
N ILE A 5 11.52 -7.47 -3.73
CA ILE A 5 11.74 -7.06 -5.11
C ILE A 5 11.12 -8.03 -6.14
N PRO A 6 11.23 -9.37 -6.01
CA PRO A 6 10.67 -10.29 -7.00
C PRO A 6 9.13 -10.18 -7.13
N PRO A 7 8.34 -10.10 -6.04
CA PRO A 7 6.90 -9.82 -6.13
C PRO A 7 6.57 -8.49 -6.81
N MET A 8 7.33 -7.42 -6.54
CA MET A 8 7.11 -6.11 -7.18
C MET A 8 7.33 -6.18 -8.70
N LEU A 9 8.37 -6.88 -9.14
CA LEU A 9 8.67 -7.09 -10.56
C LEU A 9 7.63 -7.99 -11.23
N SER A 10 7.21 -9.07 -10.56
CA SER A 10 6.18 -9.99 -11.05
C SER A 10 4.84 -9.29 -11.26
N LEU A 11 4.45 -8.42 -10.33
CA LEU A 11 3.22 -7.62 -10.43
C LEU A 11 3.33 -6.50 -11.48
N ARG A 12 4.52 -6.21 -12.00
CA ARG A 12 4.79 -5.05 -12.88
C ARG A 12 4.23 -3.78 -12.25
N LEU A 13 4.69 -3.49 -11.05
CA LEU A 13 4.17 -2.39 -10.25
C LEU A 13 4.28 -1.07 -11.03
N THR A 14 3.16 -0.35 -11.10
CA THR A 14 3.11 0.99 -11.69
C THR A 14 3.69 2.02 -10.74
N PHE A 15 3.96 3.22 -11.25
CA PHE A 15 4.44 4.33 -10.42
C PHE A 15 3.41 4.70 -9.35
N GLU A 16 2.13 4.76 -9.73
CA GLU A 16 1.00 5.07 -8.84
C GLU A 16 0.90 4.06 -7.69
N GLU A 17 1.02 2.77 -8.01
CA GLU A 17 1.03 1.70 -7.02
C GLU A 17 2.24 1.81 -6.09
N PHE A 18 3.41 2.16 -6.62
CA PHE A 18 4.62 2.29 -5.82
C PHE A 18 4.51 3.46 -4.84
N VAL A 19 3.99 4.61 -5.29
CA VAL A 19 3.76 5.77 -4.41
C VAL A 19 2.75 5.44 -3.32
N ALA A 20 1.66 4.73 -3.65
CA ALA A 20 0.67 4.32 -2.67
C ALA A 20 1.24 3.33 -1.64
N LEU A 21 2.05 2.35 -2.08
CA LEU A 21 2.77 1.44 -1.17
C LEU A 21 3.61 2.21 -0.15
N LYS A 22 4.35 3.24 -0.59
CA LYS A 22 5.12 4.09 0.34
C LYS A 22 4.22 4.73 1.39
N ALA A 23 3.05 5.21 1.01
CA ALA A 23 2.11 5.81 1.96
C ALA A 23 1.56 4.78 2.96
N PHE A 24 1.16 3.60 2.49
CA PHE A 24 0.67 2.51 3.34
C PHE A 24 1.74 2.05 4.36
N VAL A 25 2.98 1.88 3.90
CA VAL A 25 4.09 1.48 4.78
C VAL A 25 4.44 2.57 5.79
N SER A 26 4.46 3.83 5.36
CA SER A 26 4.75 4.98 6.24
C SER A 26 3.69 5.12 7.34
N TRP A 27 2.42 4.87 7.02
CA TRP A 27 1.34 4.88 8.00
C TRP A 27 1.55 3.84 9.10
N GLN A 28 1.85 2.59 8.72
CA GLN A 28 2.08 1.52 9.70
C GLN A 28 3.29 1.81 10.60
N GLY A 29 4.37 2.38 10.06
CA GLY A 29 5.53 2.75 10.86
C GLY A 29 5.29 3.94 11.82
N ALA A 30 4.36 4.84 11.48
CA ALA A 30 4.09 6.04 12.27
C ALA A 30 2.97 5.90 13.31
N ILE A 31 2.08 4.91 13.18
CA ILE A 31 0.82 4.84 13.94
C ILE A 31 1.02 4.82 15.47
N SER A 32 2.12 4.21 15.95
CA SER A 32 2.46 4.14 17.37
C SER A 32 2.85 5.50 17.97
N ASN A 33 3.38 6.41 17.14
CA ASN A 33 4.00 7.67 17.56
C ASN A 33 3.13 8.92 17.33
N VAL A 34 1.87 8.75 16.91
CA VAL A 34 0.93 9.85 16.65
C VAL A 34 -0.21 9.90 17.66
N SER A 35 -0.72 11.12 17.90
CA SER A 35 -1.90 11.34 18.74
C SER A 35 -3.14 10.65 18.16
N LEU A 36 -4.17 10.46 18.98
CA LEU A 36 -5.44 9.84 18.53
C LEU A 36 -6.06 10.61 17.35
N GLU A 37 -6.10 11.93 17.42
CA GLU A 37 -6.57 12.80 16.34
C GLU A 37 -5.70 12.67 15.07
N GLY A 38 -4.38 12.55 15.25
CA GLY A 38 -3.44 12.27 14.16
C GLY A 38 -3.70 10.93 13.50
N ARG A 39 -4.04 9.89 14.29
CA ARG A 39 -4.42 8.58 13.76
C ARG A 39 -5.68 8.67 12.91
N ASP A 40 -6.70 9.38 13.37
CA ASP A 40 -7.94 9.55 12.62
C ASP A 40 -7.71 10.32 11.32
N ALA A 41 -6.91 11.39 11.36
CA ALA A 41 -6.56 12.16 10.18
C ALA A 41 -5.81 11.30 9.15
N MET A 42 -4.81 10.54 9.58
CA MET A 42 -4.03 9.68 8.69
C MET A 42 -4.85 8.49 8.16
N ARG A 43 -5.75 7.91 8.95
CA ARG A 43 -6.69 6.88 8.48
C ARG A 43 -7.54 7.39 7.31
N ARG A 44 -8.06 8.62 7.41
CA ARG A 44 -8.80 9.26 6.31
C ARG A 44 -7.94 9.43 5.05
N GLN A 45 -6.65 9.73 5.21
CA GLN A 45 -5.72 9.83 4.07
C GLN A 45 -5.49 8.47 3.41
N ILE A 46 -5.30 7.42 4.20
CA ILE A 46 -5.13 6.06 3.69
C ILE A 46 -6.38 5.61 2.94
N ASP A 47 -7.57 5.85 3.49
CA ASP A 47 -8.84 5.56 2.82
C ASP A 47 -8.98 6.32 1.49
N ALA A 48 -8.54 7.59 1.45
CA ALA A 48 -8.55 8.39 0.22
C ALA A 48 -7.60 7.84 -0.84
N ILE A 49 -6.40 7.42 -0.45
CA ILE A 49 -5.42 6.78 -1.35
C ILE A 49 -5.97 5.46 -1.89
N SER A 50 -6.55 4.61 -1.04
CA SER A 50 -7.18 3.34 -1.45
C SER A 50 -8.30 3.57 -2.47
N LYS A 51 -9.16 4.57 -2.25
CA LYS A 51 -10.21 4.96 -3.21
C LYS A 51 -9.62 5.47 -4.52
N SER A 52 -8.59 6.31 -4.47
CA SER A 52 -7.93 6.84 -5.66
C SER A 52 -7.28 5.73 -6.51
N LEU A 53 -6.67 4.74 -5.86
CA LEU A 53 -6.14 3.54 -6.51
C LEU A 53 -7.23 2.71 -7.17
N HIS A 54 -8.32 2.46 -6.45
CA HIS A 54 -9.47 1.74 -6.98
C HIS A 54 -10.00 2.42 -8.25
N SER A 55 -10.25 3.73 -8.20
CA SER A 55 -10.70 4.50 -9.36
C SER A 55 -9.64 4.63 -10.46
N HIS A 56 -8.35 4.53 -10.14
CA HIS A 56 -7.31 4.41 -11.17
C HIS A 56 -7.43 3.07 -11.92
N TYR A 57 -7.70 1.97 -11.22
CA TYR A 57 -7.91 0.67 -11.86
C TYR A 57 -9.17 0.65 -12.75
N GLU A 58 -10.29 1.17 -12.25
CA GLU A 58 -11.53 1.30 -13.02
C GLU A 58 -11.31 2.05 -14.33
N ARG A 59 -10.60 3.19 -14.29
CA ARG A 59 -10.32 4.02 -15.47
C ARG A 59 -9.42 3.36 -16.49
N ASN A 60 -8.55 2.44 -16.06
CA ASN A 60 -7.60 1.75 -16.94
C ASN A 60 -8.07 0.34 -17.35
N GLY A 61 -9.31 -0.04 -17.04
CA GLY A 61 -9.85 -1.36 -17.38
C GLY A 61 -9.17 -2.51 -16.62
N ILE A 62 -8.56 -2.22 -15.48
CA ILE A 62 -7.92 -3.20 -14.61
C ILE A 62 -8.95 -3.65 -13.56
N PRO A 63 -9.18 -4.97 -13.35
CA PRO A 63 -10.10 -5.45 -12.31
C PRO A 63 -9.69 -4.95 -10.93
N PRO A 64 -10.44 -4.00 -10.31
CA PRO A 64 -9.93 -3.29 -9.14
C PRO A 64 -9.76 -4.20 -7.93
N ALA A 65 -10.70 -5.14 -7.71
CA ALA A 65 -10.68 -6.07 -6.58
C ALA A 65 -9.45 -7.01 -6.63
N GLU A 66 -9.17 -7.60 -7.78
CA GLU A 66 -8.03 -8.51 -7.96
C GLU A 66 -6.69 -7.77 -7.79
N ARG A 67 -6.60 -6.57 -8.39
CA ARG A 67 -5.38 -5.78 -8.33
C ARG A 67 -5.11 -5.25 -6.93
N MET A 68 -6.14 -4.74 -6.24
CA MET A 68 -6.02 -4.35 -4.83
C MET A 68 -5.63 -5.53 -3.95
N GLY A 69 -6.21 -6.72 -4.15
CA GLY A 69 -5.83 -7.92 -3.41
C GLY A 69 -4.35 -8.25 -3.58
N SER A 70 -3.84 -8.15 -4.80
CA SER A 70 -2.40 -8.35 -5.09
C SER A 70 -1.50 -7.34 -4.36
N ILE A 71 -1.90 -6.06 -4.32
CA ILE A 71 -1.17 -5.01 -3.59
C ILE A 71 -1.20 -5.26 -2.07
N ILE A 72 -2.33 -5.71 -1.52
CA ILE A 72 -2.45 -6.03 -0.09
C ILE A 72 -1.54 -7.22 0.29
N LEU A 73 -1.51 -8.27 -0.53
CA LEU A 73 -0.62 -9.41 -0.31
C LEU A 73 0.86 -8.99 -0.33
N LEU A 74 1.23 -8.10 -1.25
CA LEU A 74 2.56 -7.52 -1.30
C LEU A 74 2.88 -6.71 -0.04
N LEU A 75 1.94 -5.91 0.47
CA LEU A 75 2.11 -5.17 1.72
C LEU A 75 2.39 -6.11 2.89
N SER A 76 1.67 -7.23 2.99
CA SER A 76 1.93 -8.25 4.01
C SER A 76 3.37 -8.79 3.92
N SER A 77 3.87 -9.06 2.72
CA SER A 77 5.27 -9.47 2.53
C SER A 77 6.27 -8.38 2.93
N ILE A 78 5.95 -7.11 2.64
CA ILE A 78 6.79 -5.97 3.03
C ILE A 78 6.83 -5.84 4.56
N PHE A 79 5.68 -5.92 5.24
CA PHE A 79 5.62 -5.79 6.70
C PHE A 79 6.35 -6.91 7.42
N ASN A 80 6.18 -8.15 6.96
CA ASN A 80 6.95 -9.27 7.50
C ASN A 80 8.46 -9.02 7.37
N ALA A 81 8.93 -8.51 6.23
CA ALA A 81 10.34 -8.25 6.02
C ALA A 81 10.89 -7.06 6.84
N VAL A 82 10.03 -6.12 7.25
CA VAL A 82 10.42 -4.97 8.10
C VAL A 82 10.52 -5.39 9.57
N ASP A 83 9.67 -6.32 10.04
CA ASP A 83 9.75 -6.84 11.42
C ASP A 83 11.04 -7.66 11.70
N PHE A 84 11.79 -8.05 10.66
CA PHE A 84 13.09 -8.72 10.76
C PHE A 84 14.31 -7.76 10.72
N LEU A 85 14.11 -6.44 10.67
CA LEU A 85 15.17 -5.41 10.69
C LEU A 85 15.15 -4.62 12.00
#